data_AF-A0A0S7YNS4-F1
#
_entry.id   AF-A0A0S7YNS4-F1
#
_cell.length_a   1.000
_cell.length_b   1.000
_cell.length_c   1.000
_cell.angle_alpha   90.00
_cell.angle_beta   90.00
_cell.angle_gamma   90.00
#
_symmetry.space_group_name_H-M   'P 1'
#
loop_
_entity.id
_entity.type
_entity.pdbx_description
1 polymer ?
#
loop_
_entity_poly.entity_id
_entity_poly.type
_entity_poly.pdbx_seq_one_letter_code
_entity_poly.pdbx_strand_id
1 'polypeptide(L)'
;MSLAYKFRRAERILKKMDPGDKDRLLHICRQIQDAQAALLAAAGQQMQRCLSHCEGICCRNIEIDPIISHWDLVFVISLAPQIRSQIRDSLIMEDPLYRTDCVFLENGRGPCMFPENMRPEVCVVSFCQNDRPLRREIRQVKRRFFQLTWFVRWRKARAHLHTLTRAVAAARSRFDNTA
;
A
#
# COMPACT_ATOMS: atom_id res chain seq x y z
N MET A 1 -9.80 -12.18 1.59
CA MET A 1 -8.35 -12.52 1.48
C MET A 1 -7.67 -11.79 2.61
N SER A 2 -7.07 -12.53 3.55
CA SER A 2 -6.52 -11.93 4.77
C SER A 2 -5.43 -10.91 4.52
N LEU A 3 -5.30 -9.96 5.45
CA LEU A 3 -4.28 -8.94 5.48
C LEU A 3 -2.88 -9.57 5.53
N ALA A 4 -2.72 -10.66 6.29
CA ALA A 4 -1.51 -11.48 6.27
C ALA A 4 -1.15 -12.02 4.87
N TYR A 5 -2.13 -12.44 4.06
CA TYR A 5 -1.87 -12.81 2.67
C TYR A 5 -1.42 -11.59 1.85
N LYS A 6 -2.09 -10.45 2.01
CA LYS A 6 -1.79 -9.21 1.26
C LYS A 6 -0.38 -8.70 1.59
N PHE A 7 0.02 -8.78 2.86
CA PHE A 7 1.37 -8.43 3.32
C PHE A 7 2.43 -9.31 2.67
N ARG A 8 2.28 -10.63 2.76
CA ARG A 8 3.19 -11.59 2.09
C ARG A 8 3.24 -11.39 0.57
N ARG A 9 2.15 -10.91 -0.04
CA ARG A 9 2.12 -10.57 -1.47
C ARG A 9 2.92 -9.30 -1.76
N ALA A 10 2.78 -8.25 -0.94
CA ALA A 10 3.56 -7.02 -1.05
C ALA A 10 5.07 -7.29 -0.90
N GLU A 11 5.47 -8.07 0.09
CA GLU A 11 6.88 -8.45 0.29
C GLU A 11 7.46 -9.19 -0.93
N ARG A 12 6.69 -10.13 -1.50
CA ARG A 12 7.10 -10.84 -2.73
C ARG A 12 7.25 -9.92 -3.92
N ILE A 13 6.40 -8.90 -4.06
CA ILE A 13 6.50 -7.89 -5.12
C ILE A 13 7.83 -7.15 -4.99
N LEU A 14 8.11 -6.64 -3.80
CA LEU A 14 9.30 -5.82 -3.50
C LEU A 14 10.60 -6.62 -3.60
N LYS A 15 10.62 -7.86 -3.12
CA LYS A 15 11.80 -8.74 -3.20
C LYS A 15 12.21 -9.04 -4.64
N LYS A 16 11.24 -9.11 -5.57
CA LYS A 16 11.47 -9.43 -6.98
C LYS A 16 11.75 -8.21 -7.87
N MET A 17 11.86 -7.01 -7.30
CA MET A 17 12.19 -5.82 -8.08
C MET A 17 13.70 -5.67 -8.23
N ASP A 18 14.14 -5.36 -9.44
CA ASP A 18 15.51 -4.91 -9.69
C ASP A 18 15.71 -3.49 -9.12
N PRO A 19 16.98 -3.03 -8.98
CA PRO A 19 17.27 -1.71 -8.44
C PRO A 19 16.58 -0.56 -9.19
N GLY A 20 16.54 -0.59 -10.53
CA GLY A 20 15.94 0.48 -11.33
C GLY A 20 14.42 0.57 -11.14
N ASP A 21 13.74 -0.57 -11.03
CA ASP A 21 12.32 -0.61 -10.70
C ASP A 21 12.05 -0.16 -9.24
N LYS A 22 12.96 -0.42 -8.30
CA LYS A 22 12.84 0.08 -6.91
C LYS A 22 12.93 1.60 -6.86
N ASP A 23 13.84 2.21 -7.60
CA ASP A 23 13.99 3.67 -7.65
C ASP A 23 12.73 4.33 -8.23
N ARG A 24 12.18 3.75 -9.31
CA ARG A 24 10.92 4.21 -9.92
C ARG A 24 9.74 4.04 -8.97
N LEU A 25 9.67 2.89 -8.28
CA LEU A 25 8.64 2.66 -7.27
C LEU A 25 8.72 3.71 -6.16
N LEU A 26 9.92 3.97 -5.65
CA LEU A 26 10.14 4.94 -4.58
C LEU A 26 9.72 6.35 -5.02
N HIS A 27 10.02 6.73 -6.26
CA HIS A 27 9.56 7.99 -6.84
C HIS A 27 8.02 8.08 -6.88
N ILE A 28 7.33 7.03 -7.33
CA ILE A 28 5.85 6.99 -7.30
C ILE A 28 5.33 7.08 -5.87
N CYS A 29 5.96 6.38 -4.92
CA CYS A 29 5.55 6.42 -3.52
C CYS A 29 5.72 7.83 -2.92
N ARG A 30 6.82 8.53 -3.23
CA ARG A 30 7.00 9.93 -2.80
C ARG A 30 5.90 10.84 -3.36
N GLN A 31 5.51 10.66 -4.63
CA GLN A 31 4.38 11.41 -5.20
C GLN A 31 3.04 11.11 -4.51
N ILE A 32 2.84 9.89 -4.01
CA ILE A 32 1.68 9.54 -3.18
C ILE A 32 1.78 10.29 -1.84
N GLN A 33 2.93 10.24 -1.17
CA GLN A 33 3.17 10.93 0.10
C GLN A 33 2.93 12.44 -0.02
N ASP A 34 3.41 13.08 -1.09
CA ASP A 34 3.18 14.51 -1.35
C ASP A 34 1.68 14.80 -1.55
N ALA A 35 0.96 13.94 -2.28
CA ALA A 35 -0.47 14.08 -2.46
C ALA A 35 -1.25 13.87 -1.14
N GLN A 36 -0.80 12.95 -0.29
CA GLN A 36 -1.37 12.77 1.05
C GLN A 36 -1.10 13.99 1.93
N ALA A 37 0.12 14.54 1.92
CA ALA A 37 0.44 15.75 2.64
C ALA A 37 -0.42 16.95 2.18
N ALA A 38 -0.64 17.11 0.87
CA ALA A 38 -1.52 18.13 0.33
C ALA A 38 -2.99 17.94 0.77
N LEU A 39 -3.49 16.69 0.77
CA LEU A 39 -4.82 16.36 1.27
C LEU A 39 -4.95 16.69 2.76
N LEU A 40 -3.95 16.34 3.57
CA LEU A 40 -3.94 16.62 5.00
C LEU A 40 -3.92 18.13 5.28
N ALA A 41 -3.10 18.88 4.54
CA ALA A 41 -3.06 20.34 4.64
C ALA A 41 -4.41 20.98 4.25
N ALA A 42 -5.04 20.51 3.18
CA ALA A 42 -6.35 20.99 2.74
C ALA A 42 -7.48 20.62 3.71
N ALA A 43 -7.41 19.44 4.33
CA ALA A 43 -8.38 18.99 5.32
C ALA A 43 -8.27 19.77 6.65
N GLY A 44 -7.13 20.42 6.90
CA GLY A 44 -6.93 21.34 8.02
C GLY A 44 -7.38 20.76 9.36
N GLN A 45 -8.21 21.51 10.09
CA GLN A 45 -8.71 21.11 11.41
C GLN A 45 -9.57 19.83 11.39
N GLN A 46 -10.22 19.48 10.29
CA GLN A 46 -11.12 18.31 10.25
C GLN A 46 -10.32 17.02 10.45
N MET A 47 -9.20 16.89 9.76
CA MET A 47 -8.33 15.73 9.91
C MET A 47 -7.59 15.77 11.25
N GLN A 48 -7.12 16.94 11.70
CA GLN A 48 -6.49 17.05 13.02
C GLN A 48 -7.41 16.59 14.15
N ARG A 49 -8.71 16.88 14.11
CA ARG A 49 -9.68 16.36 15.10
C ARG A 49 -9.79 14.83 15.03
N CYS A 50 -9.85 14.25 13.82
CA CYS A 50 -9.84 12.79 13.68
C CYS A 50 -8.53 12.14 14.17
N LEU A 51 -7.39 12.80 13.98
CA LEU A 51 -6.07 12.26 14.36
C LEU A 51 -5.77 12.43 15.85
N SER A 52 -6.17 13.56 16.46
CA SER A 52 -5.84 13.90 17.85
C SER A 52 -6.94 13.57 18.86
N HIS A 53 -8.22 13.69 18.49
CA HIS A 53 -9.34 13.54 19.43
C HIS A 53 -10.07 12.21 19.29
N CYS A 54 -9.84 11.47 18.20
CA CYS A 54 -10.56 10.24 17.96
C CYS A 54 -9.90 9.05 18.68
N GLU A 55 -8.65 9.10 19.15
CA GLU A 55 -7.98 7.96 19.84
C GLU A 55 -8.18 6.61 19.10
N GLY A 56 -8.18 6.63 17.76
CA GLY A 56 -8.47 5.45 16.96
C GLY A 56 -9.93 4.94 17.00
N ILE A 57 -10.90 5.67 17.57
CA ILE A 57 -12.36 5.40 17.51
C ILE A 57 -12.82 5.24 16.07
N CYS A 58 -12.31 6.06 15.14
CA CYS A 58 -12.58 5.92 13.70
C CYS A 58 -12.01 4.63 13.09
N CYS A 59 -11.11 3.97 13.80
CA CYS A 59 -10.48 2.69 13.46
C CYS A 59 -10.98 1.53 14.35
N ARG A 60 -11.94 1.77 15.27
CA ARG A 60 -12.57 0.72 16.07
C ARG A 60 -13.66 0.01 15.26
N ASN A 61 -13.81 -1.29 15.48
CA ASN A 61 -14.81 -2.14 14.80
C ASN A 61 -14.73 -2.07 13.27
N ILE A 62 -13.53 -1.82 12.72
CA ILE A 62 -13.32 -1.71 11.29
C ILE A 62 -12.73 -3.02 10.77
N GLU A 63 -13.34 -3.60 9.75
CA GLU A 63 -12.72 -4.70 9.03
C GLU A 63 -11.58 -4.11 8.18
N ILE A 64 -10.33 -4.25 8.66
CA ILE A 64 -9.16 -3.75 7.94
C ILE A 64 -8.94 -4.51 6.64
N ASP A 65 -9.31 -5.79 6.64
CA ASP A 65 -9.21 -6.69 5.51
C ASP A 65 -9.78 -6.08 4.22
N PRO A 66 -11.03 -5.62 4.12
CA PRO A 66 -11.53 -4.97 2.91
C PRO A 66 -10.90 -3.59 2.63
N ILE A 67 -10.34 -2.92 3.64
CA ILE A 67 -9.85 -1.54 3.56
C ILE A 67 -8.43 -1.47 3.01
N ILE A 68 -7.54 -2.31 3.53
CA ILE A 68 -6.13 -2.27 3.15
C ILE A 68 -5.90 -3.23 2.00
N SER A 69 -5.50 -2.67 0.86
CA SER A 69 -5.06 -3.44 -0.28
C SER A 69 -3.58 -3.84 -0.12
N HIS A 70 -3.14 -4.81 -0.92
CA HIS A 70 -1.71 -5.12 -0.99
C HIS A 70 -0.88 -4.00 -1.64
N TRP A 71 -1.51 -3.03 -2.33
CA TRP A 71 -0.83 -1.87 -2.89
C TRP A 71 -0.51 -0.84 -1.82
N ASP A 72 -1.40 -0.67 -0.83
CA ASP A 72 -1.15 0.13 0.36
C ASP A 72 0.09 -0.39 1.09
N LEU A 73 0.18 -1.72 1.24
CA LEU A 73 1.34 -2.35 1.86
C LEU A 73 2.61 -2.17 1.00
N VAL A 74 2.53 -2.24 -0.33
CA VAL A 74 3.69 -1.91 -1.19
C VAL A 74 4.12 -0.46 -0.97
N PHE A 75 3.20 0.50 -0.94
CA PHE A 75 3.49 1.91 -0.71
C PHE A 75 4.17 2.14 0.65
N VAL A 76 3.52 1.69 1.73
CA VAL A 76 3.98 1.84 3.11
C VAL A 76 5.35 1.21 3.32
N ILE A 77 5.53 -0.04 2.87
CA ILE A 77 6.78 -0.80 3.04
C ILE A 77 7.93 -0.23 2.20
N SER A 78 7.62 0.49 1.12
CA SER A 78 8.64 1.12 0.25
C SER A 78 9.22 2.38 0.87
N LEU A 79 8.39 3.20 1.54
CA LEU A 79 8.85 4.44 2.16
C LEU A 79 9.33 4.26 3.61
N ALA A 80 8.79 3.29 4.34
CA ALA A 80 9.22 2.94 5.68
C ALA A 80 9.54 1.44 5.76
N PRO A 81 10.72 0.99 5.32
CA PRO A 81 11.11 -0.41 5.43
C PRO A 81 11.19 -0.92 6.87
N GLN A 82 11.44 -0.03 7.84
CA GLN A 82 11.60 -0.36 9.26
C GLN A 82 10.31 -0.82 9.94
N ILE A 83 9.12 -0.41 9.45
CA ILE A 83 7.85 -0.83 10.05
C ILE A 83 7.40 -2.24 9.59
N ARG A 84 8.20 -2.92 8.75
CA ARG A 84 7.90 -4.29 8.28
C ARG A 84 7.76 -5.28 9.42
N SER A 85 8.67 -5.25 10.40
CA SER A 85 8.63 -6.15 11.55
C SER A 85 7.37 -5.90 12.36
N GLN A 86 7.10 -4.63 12.68
CA GLN A 86 5.92 -4.24 13.43
C GLN A 86 4.61 -4.67 12.74
N ILE A 87 4.48 -4.47 11.41
CA ILE A 87 3.30 -4.96 10.66
C ILE A 87 3.21 -6.49 10.78
N ARG A 88 4.33 -7.20 10.66
CA ARG A 88 4.33 -8.67 10.76
C ARG A 88 3.87 -9.13 12.14
N ASP A 89 4.36 -8.49 13.21
CA ASP A 89 4.03 -8.82 14.59
C ASP A 89 2.54 -8.54 14.87
N SER A 90 2.03 -7.39 14.40
CA SER A 90 0.60 -7.05 14.47
C SER A 90 -0.30 -8.08 13.76
N LEU A 91 0.17 -8.68 12.67
CA LEU A 91 -0.59 -9.67 11.90
C LEU A 91 -0.55 -11.08 12.50
N ILE A 92 0.42 -11.39 13.38
CA ILE A 92 0.42 -12.64 14.16
C ILE A 92 -0.72 -12.63 15.19
N MET A 93 -1.03 -11.44 15.72
CA MET A 93 -2.08 -11.20 16.69
C MET A 93 -3.47 -11.00 16.04
N GLU A 94 -3.58 -11.16 14.70
CA GLU A 94 -4.84 -11.02 13.97
C GLU A 94 -5.78 -12.18 14.32
N ASP A 95 -6.81 -11.90 15.13
CA ASP A 95 -7.90 -12.84 15.39
C ASP A 95 -8.88 -12.83 14.20
N PRO A 96 -9.10 -13.96 13.51
CA PRO A 96 -10.03 -14.03 12.39
C PRO A 96 -11.52 -13.90 12.79
N LEU A 97 -11.86 -13.87 14.08
CA LEU A 97 -13.24 -13.85 14.59
C LEU A 97 -13.60 -12.51 15.26
N TYR A 98 -14.11 -11.55 14.48
CA TYR A 98 -14.90 -10.36 14.88
C TYR A 98 -14.24 -9.23 15.72
N ARG A 99 -14.57 -7.98 15.33
CA ARG A 99 -14.45 -6.70 16.06
C ARG A 99 -13.22 -6.56 16.97
N THR A 100 -12.04 -6.72 16.39
CA THR A 100 -10.84 -6.19 17.00
C THR A 100 -10.67 -4.72 16.60
N ASP A 101 -10.15 -3.93 17.54
CA ASP A 101 -9.59 -2.62 17.24
C ASP A 101 -8.56 -2.76 16.10
N CYS A 102 -8.30 -1.67 15.37
CA CYS A 102 -7.37 -1.73 14.26
C CYS A 102 -6.00 -2.28 14.70
N VAL A 103 -5.51 -3.34 14.04
CA VAL A 103 -4.26 -4.05 14.40
C VAL A 103 -3.00 -3.18 14.30
N PHE A 104 -3.13 -1.98 13.71
CA PHE A 104 -2.09 -0.98 13.56
C PHE A 104 -2.18 0.15 14.59
N LEU A 105 -3.09 0.08 15.56
CA LEU A 105 -3.13 0.98 16.71
C LEU A 105 -2.21 0.44 17.80
N GLU A 106 -1.40 1.31 18.37
CA GLU A 106 -0.58 0.96 19.53
C GLU A 106 -1.49 0.54 20.70
N ASN A 107 -1.29 -0.66 21.27
CA ASN A 107 -2.14 -1.22 22.33
C ASN A 107 -3.65 -1.27 22.01
N GLY A 108 -4.04 -1.30 20.72
CA GLY A 108 -5.45 -1.32 20.28
C GLY A 108 -6.22 0.00 20.47
N ARG A 109 -5.62 1.04 21.06
CA ARG A 109 -6.28 2.33 21.35
C ARG A 109 -5.42 3.58 21.10
N GLY A 110 -4.11 3.41 21.01
CA GLY A 110 -3.14 4.48 20.87
C GLY A 110 -3.01 5.00 19.44
N PRO A 111 -1.97 5.81 19.15
CA PRO A 111 -1.75 6.34 17.82
C PRO A 111 -1.56 5.20 16.81
N CYS A 112 -1.92 5.48 15.56
CA CYS A 112 -1.63 4.54 14.47
C CYS A 112 -0.11 4.46 14.27
N MET A 113 0.43 3.25 14.12
CA MET A 113 1.85 3.03 13.83
C MET A 113 2.30 3.60 12.48
N PHE A 114 1.35 3.90 11.57
CA PHE A 114 1.67 4.53 10.30
C PHE A 114 1.91 6.04 10.49
N PRO A 115 2.98 6.59 9.86
CA PRO A 115 3.22 8.03 9.88
C PRO A 115 2.03 8.84 9.36
N GLU A 116 1.86 10.07 9.83
CA GLU A 116 0.71 10.92 9.48
C GLU A 116 0.52 11.08 7.97
N ASN A 117 1.61 11.29 7.24
CA ASN A 117 1.65 11.47 5.78
C ASN A 117 1.87 10.17 4.99
N MET A 118 1.72 9.00 5.63
CA MET A 118 1.96 7.71 5.00
C MET A 118 0.93 6.70 5.46
N ARG A 119 -0.31 6.89 5.01
CA ARG A 119 -1.45 6.02 5.38
C ARG A 119 -1.93 5.20 4.18
N PRO A 120 -2.60 4.06 4.40
CA PRO A 120 -3.34 3.39 3.34
C PRO A 120 -4.34 4.34 2.65
N GLU A 121 -4.60 4.14 1.35
CA GLU A 121 -5.46 4.97 0.52
C GLU A 121 -6.82 5.20 1.18
N VAL A 122 -7.52 4.12 1.53
CA VAL A 122 -8.84 4.18 2.14
C VAL A 122 -8.78 4.87 3.51
N CYS A 123 -7.72 4.64 4.29
CA CYS A 123 -7.52 5.28 5.58
C CYS A 123 -7.28 6.80 5.49
N VAL A 124 -6.88 7.37 4.36
CA VAL A 124 -6.72 8.83 4.25
C VAL A 124 -7.92 9.51 3.59
N VAL A 125 -8.65 8.80 2.72
CA VAL A 125 -9.78 9.38 1.96
C VAL A 125 -11.14 9.19 2.63
N SER A 126 -11.32 8.20 3.51
CA SER A 126 -12.63 7.87 4.09
C SER A 126 -13.05 8.69 5.32
N PHE A 127 -12.15 9.46 5.94
CA PHE A 127 -12.46 10.17 7.19
C PHE A 127 -13.06 11.57 7.02
N CYS A 128 -13.34 12.01 5.79
CA CYS A 128 -13.88 13.34 5.53
C CYS A 128 -15.42 13.30 5.42
N GLN A 129 -16.13 13.68 6.50
CA GLN A 129 -17.60 13.75 6.51
C GLN A 129 -18.19 14.78 5.52
N ASN A 130 -17.39 15.77 5.08
CA ASN A 130 -17.74 16.67 3.98
C ASN A 130 -16.60 16.69 2.95
N ASP A 131 -16.64 15.76 2.00
CA ASP A 131 -15.59 15.53 1.02
C ASP A 131 -15.56 16.58 -0.10
N ARG A 132 -16.64 17.36 -0.29
CA ARG A 132 -16.81 18.30 -1.41
C ARG A 132 -15.61 19.24 -1.61
N PRO A 133 -15.10 19.94 -0.58
CA PRO A 133 -13.93 20.80 -0.73
C PRO A 133 -12.62 20.03 -0.98
N LEU A 134 -12.56 18.74 -0.62
CA LEU A 134 -11.37 17.90 -0.67
C LEU A 134 -11.35 16.96 -1.89
N ARG A 135 -12.36 17.03 -2.76
CA ARG A 135 -12.51 16.10 -3.90
C ARG A 135 -11.33 16.14 -4.85
N ARG A 136 -10.66 17.28 -4.98
CA ARG A 136 -9.51 17.43 -5.88
C ARG A 136 -8.31 16.65 -5.33
N GLU A 137 -8.02 16.84 -4.06
CA GLU A 137 -6.90 16.24 -3.34
C GLU A 137 -7.12 14.74 -3.19
N ILE A 138 -8.35 14.31 -2.85
CA ILE A 138 -8.76 12.90 -2.85
C ILE A 138 -8.52 12.27 -4.23
N ARG A 139 -8.98 12.92 -5.31
CA ARG A 139 -8.75 12.42 -6.68
C ARG A 139 -7.27 12.33 -7.02
N GLN A 140 -6.45 13.27 -6.55
CA GLN A 140 -5.01 13.23 -6.76
C GLN A 140 -4.37 12.03 -6.06
N VAL A 141 -4.70 11.78 -4.79
CA VAL A 141 -4.25 10.59 -4.05
C VAL A 141 -4.65 9.31 -4.79
N LYS A 142 -5.94 9.16 -5.13
CA LYS A 142 -6.45 7.99 -5.88
C LYS A 142 -5.73 7.77 -7.21
N ARG A 143 -5.47 8.85 -7.96
CA ARG A 143 -4.74 8.79 -9.24
C ARG A 143 -3.31 8.29 -9.04
N ARG A 144 -2.63 8.68 -7.95
CA ARG A 144 -1.26 8.21 -7.65
C ARG A 144 -1.24 6.75 -7.21
N PHE A 145 -2.20 6.31 -6.40
CA PHE A 145 -2.38 4.87 -6.09
C PHE A 145 -2.72 4.04 -7.34
N PHE A 146 -3.50 4.59 -8.27
CA PHE A 146 -3.74 3.95 -9.57
C PHE A 146 -2.45 3.83 -10.39
N GLN A 147 -1.60 4.87 -10.42
CA GLN A 147 -0.29 4.83 -11.09
C GLN A 147 0.62 3.76 -10.47
N LEU A 148 0.66 3.64 -9.14
CA LEU A 148 1.38 2.57 -8.44
C LEU A 148 0.89 1.19 -8.87
N THR A 149 -0.43 0.98 -8.86
CA THR A 149 -1.06 -0.27 -9.27
C THR A 149 -0.69 -0.61 -10.72
N TRP A 150 -0.77 0.38 -11.61
CA TRP A 150 -0.43 0.22 -13.02
C TRP A 150 1.05 -0.13 -13.21
N PHE A 151 1.95 0.58 -12.54
CA PHE A 151 3.39 0.32 -12.59
C PHE A 151 3.73 -1.12 -12.21
N VAL A 152 3.20 -1.61 -11.08
CA VAL A 152 3.49 -2.97 -10.63
C VAL A 152 2.88 -4.03 -11.56
N ARG A 153 1.67 -3.79 -12.08
CA ARG A 153 1.03 -4.70 -13.07
C ARG A 153 1.81 -4.75 -14.38
N TRP A 154 2.21 -3.59 -14.90
CA TRP A 154 2.98 -3.48 -16.14
C TRP A 154 4.33 -4.19 -16.03
N ARG A 155 5.03 -4.01 -14.92
CA ARG A 155 6.27 -4.73 -14.63
C ARG A 155 6.09 -6.25 -14.68
N LYS A 156 5.01 -6.75 -14.05
CA LYS A 156 4.71 -8.18 -14.06
C LYS A 156 4.51 -8.69 -15.49
N ALA A 157 3.77 -7.94 -16.32
CA ALA A 157 3.59 -8.28 -17.73
C ALA A 157 4.93 -8.29 -18.49
N ARG A 158 5.79 -7.29 -18.28
CA ARG A 158 7.14 -7.23 -18.88
C ARG A 158 8.01 -8.42 -18.48
N ALA A 159 7.99 -8.82 -17.20
CA ALA A 159 8.74 -9.98 -16.72
C ALA A 159 8.26 -11.28 -17.38
N HIS A 160 6.94 -11.46 -17.58
CA HIS A 160 6.39 -12.60 -18.30
C HIS A 160 6.79 -12.60 -19.78
N LEU A 161 6.74 -11.44 -20.45
CA LEU A 161 7.19 -11.28 -21.84
C LEU A 161 8.67 -11.64 -22.02
N HIS A 162 9.56 -11.17 -21.14
CA HIS A 162 10.99 -11.55 -21.19
C HIS A 162 11.22 -13.05 -20.94
N THR A 163 10.40 -13.68 -20.11
CA THR A 163 10.52 -15.12 -19.86
C THR A 163 10.10 -15.92 -21.09
N LEU A 164 9.02 -15.51 -21.76
CA LEU A 164 8.55 -16.13 -23.00
C LEU A 164 9.56 -15.96 -24.14
N THR A 165 10.12 -14.77 -24.33
CA THR A 165 11.13 -14.56 -25.38
C THR A 165 12.40 -15.38 -25.14
N ARG A 166 12.85 -15.51 -23.89
CA ARG A 166 13.99 -16.40 -23.55
C ARG A 166 13.66 -17.88 -23.76
N ALA A 167 12.45 -18.32 -23.40
CA ALA A 167 12.02 -19.70 -23.63
C ALA A 167 11.95 -20.02 -25.13
N VAL A 168 11.41 -19.11 -25.94
CA VAL A 168 11.35 -19.25 -27.41
C VAL A 168 12.75 -19.27 -28.02
N ALA A 169 13.64 -18.37 -27.59
CA ALA A 169 15.03 -18.36 -28.07
C ALA A 169 15.77 -19.66 -27.71
N ALA A 170 15.60 -20.18 -26.48
CA ALA A 170 16.20 -21.43 -26.04
C ALA A 170 15.62 -22.67 -26.74
N ALA A 171 14.34 -22.64 -27.12
CA ALA A 171 13.72 -23.70 -27.91
C ALA A 171 14.26 -23.71 -29.35
N ARG A 172 14.45 -22.52 -29.95
CA ARG A 172 15.02 -22.38 -31.30
C ARG A 172 16.46 -22.89 -31.38
N SER A 173 17.31 -22.52 -30.41
CA SER A 173 18.70 -23.00 -30.37
C SER A 173 18.83 -24.51 -30.15
N ARG A 174 17.81 -25.18 -29.56
CA ARG A 174 17.81 -26.64 -29.45
C ARG A 174 17.44 -27.32 -30.76
N PHE A 175 16.57 -26.70 -31.56
CA PHE A 175 16.17 -27.21 -32.87
C PHE A 175 17.32 -27.11 -33.88
N ASP A 176 18.06 -26.00 -33.86
CA ASP A 176 19.18 -25.75 -34.77
C ASP A 176 20.43 -26.64 -34.50
N ASN A 177 20.55 -27.23 -33.30
CA ASN A 177 21.65 -28.14 -32.93
C ASN A 177 21.34 -29.63 -33.19
N THR A 178 20.16 -29.94 -33.71
CA THR A 178 19.71 -31.32 -34.01
C THR A 178 19.54 -31.61 -35.51
N ALA A 179 19.87 -30.63 -36.36
CA ALA A 179 19.92 -30.75 -37.82
C ALA A 179 21.38 -30.79 -38.28
#